data_AF-A0A3D4CRE7-F1
#
_entry.id   AF-A0A3D4CRE7-F1
#
_cell.length_a   1.000
_cell.length_b   1.000
_cell.length_c   1.000
_cell.angle_alpha   90.00
_cell.angle_beta   90.00
_cell.angle_gamma   90.00
#
_symmetry.space_group_name_H-M   'P 1'
#
loop_
_entity.id
_entity.type
_entity.pdbx_description
1 polymer ?
#
loop_
_entity_poly.entity_id
_entity_poly.type
_entity_poly.pdbx_seq_one_letter_code
_entity_poly.pdbx_strand_id
1 'polypeptide(L)' 'MATYVYETIPENADEKPRRFEVQQKMTEDPLTHDPESGLPVKRVITGGCGIVTHGTSILSMRSRGSK' A
#
# COMPACT_ATOMS: atom_id res chain seq x y z
N MET A 1 8.73 -15.27 -12.22
CA MET A 1 7.71 -15.16 -11.14
C MET A 1 8.03 -13.92 -10.33
N ALA A 2 7.02 -13.20 -9.84
CA ALA A 2 7.22 -12.02 -9.02
C ALA A 2 7.03 -12.40 -7.55
N THR A 3 7.85 -11.85 -6.66
CA THR A 3 7.67 -11.98 -5.22
C THR A 3 6.98 -10.72 -4.72
N TYR A 4 5.82 -10.87 -4.10
CA TYR A 4 5.10 -9.79 -3.46
C TYR A 4 5.20 -9.91 -1.95
N VAL A 5 5.30 -8.78 -1.28
CA VAL A 5 5.23 -8.71 0.18
C VAL A 5 3.77 -8.51 0.58
N TYR A 6 3.29 -9.33 1.50
CA TYR A 6 1.98 -9.18 2.12
C TYR A 6 2.15 -8.89 3.62
N GLU A 7 1.17 -8.20 4.19
CA GLU A 7 1.08 -7.88 5.62
C GLU A 7 -0.31 -8.28 6.13
N THR A 8 -0.36 -9.04 7.23
CA THR A 8 -1.62 -9.35 7.91
C THR A 8 -2.20 -8.10 8.55
N ILE A 9 -3.54 -7.99 8.53
CA ILE A 9 -4.30 -6.92 9.16
C ILE A 9 -4.93 -7.51 10.43
N PRO A 10 -4.30 -7.34 11.60
CA PRO A 10 -4.93 -7.76 12.84
C PRO A 10 -6.19 -6.94 13.11
N GLU A 11 -7.25 -7.58 13.58
CA GLU A 11 -8.48 -6.89 13.98
C GLU A 11 -8.30 -6.17 15.33
N ASN A 12 -7.37 -6.66 16.17
CA ASN A 12 -7.05 -6.08 17.46
C ASN A 12 -5.78 -5.21 17.38
N ALA A 13 -5.84 -4.02 17.97
CA ALA A 13 -4.70 -3.08 17.97
C ALA A 13 -3.47 -3.61 18.74
N ASP A 14 -3.65 -4.58 19.64
CA ASP A 14 -2.58 -5.22 20.40
C ASP A 14 -1.86 -6.34 19.61
N GLU A 15 -2.45 -6.84 18.53
CA GLU A 15 -1.84 -7.87 17.71
C GLU A 15 -0.84 -7.27 16.72
N LYS A 16 0.34 -7.89 16.62
CA LYS A 16 1.40 -7.41 15.72
C LYS A 16 1.16 -7.93 14.29
N PRO A 17 1.16 -7.06 13.28
CA PRO A 17 1.05 -7.49 11.89
C PRO A 17 2.28 -8.30 11.48
N ARG A 18 2.06 -9.44 10.82
CA ARG A 18 3.11 -10.32 10.25
C ARG A 18 3.31 -9.95 8.79
N ARG A 19 4.56 -9.75 8.39
CA ARG A 19 4.95 -9.59 6.98
C ARG A 19 5.54 -10.87 6.44
N PHE A 20 5.18 -11.22 5.21
CA PHE A 20 5.70 -12.39 4.54
C PHE A 20 5.75 -12.19 3.02
N GLU A 21 6.56 -13.01 2.36
CA GLU A 21 6.79 -12.95 0.92
C GLU A 21 6.06 -14.10 0.22
N VAL A 22 5.34 -13.78 -0.85
CA VAL A 22 4.59 -14.75 -1.65
C VAL A 22 5.06 -14.66 -3.09
N GLN A 23 5.52 -15.79 -3.64
CA GLN A 23 5.73 -15.92 -5.08
C GLN A 23 4.39 -16.05 -5.77
N GLN A 24 4.07 -15.08 -6.61
CA GLN A 24 2.82 -15.04 -7.36
C GLN A 24 3.10 -14.69 -8.83
N LYS A 25 2.27 -15.20 -9.74
CA LYS A 25 2.30 -14.73 -11.13
C LYS A 25 1.52 -13.41 -11.21
N MET A 26 1.95 -12.52 -12.10
CA MET A 26 1.26 -11.23 -12.30
C MET A 26 -0.19 -11.37 -12.80
N THR A 27 -0.53 -12.50 -13.39
CA THR A 27 -1.87 -12.83 -13.90
C THR A 27 -2.81 -13.38 -12.84
N GLU A 28 -2.31 -13.72 -11.66
CA GLU A 28 -3.15 -14.29 -10.60
C GLU A 28 -3.72 -13.18 -9.74
N ASP A 29 -4.93 -13.40 -9.24
CA ASP A 29 -5.58 -12.49 -8.30
C ASP A 29 -4.78 -12.37 -6.99
N PRO A 30 -4.67 -11.16 -6.42
CA PRO A 30 -3.95 -10.96 -5.16
C PRO A 30 -4.56 -11.76 -4.01
N LEU A 31 -3.72 -12.20 -3.07
CA LEU A 31 -4.20 -12.85 -1.85
C LEU A 31 -5.06 -11.87 -1.03
N THR A 32 -6.21 -12.35 -0.59
CA THR A 32 -7.11 -11.62 0.33
C THR A 32 -6.95 -12.08 1.77
N HIS A 33 -6.60 -13.35 1.99
CA HIS A 33 -6.39 -13.94 3.30
C HIS A 33 -5.08 -14.72 3.31
N ASP A 34 -4.43 -14.73 4.47
CA ASP A 34 -3.23 -15.52 4.71
C ASP A 34 -3.59 -17.02 4.79
N PRO A 35 -2.96 -17.91 4.01
CA PRO A 35 -3.28 -19.33 4.01
C PRO A 35 -2.87 -20.06 5.31
N GLU A 36 -1.95 -19.51 6.11
CA GLU A 36 -1.56 -20.09 7.41
C GLU A 36 -2.53 -19.69 8.53
N SER A 37 -2.79 -18.39 8.67
CA SER A 37 -3.53 -17.82 9.81
C SER A 37 -5.01 -17.56 9.52
N GLY A 38 -5.41 -17.49 8.25
CA GLY A 38 -6.76 -17.08 7.83
C GLY A 38 -7.04 -15.59 8.02
N LEU A 39 -6.06 -14.81 8.51
CA LEU A 39 -6.22 -13.38 8.73
C LEU A 39 -6.30 -12.63 7.39
N PRO A 40 -7.06 -11.52 7.33
CA PRO A 40 -7.07 -10.67 6.15
C PRO A 40 -5.67 -10.10 5.90
N VAL A 41 -5.26 -10.07 4.64
CA VAL A 41 -3.95 -9.55 4.23
C VAL A 41 -4.09 -8.43 3.22
N LYS A 42 -3.10 -7.54 3.21
CA LYS A 42 -2.92 -6.53 2.16
C LYS A 42 -1.54 -6.67 1.53
N ARG A 43 -1.48 -6.40 0.23
CA ARG A 43 -0.21 -6.35 -0.50
C ARG A 43 0.53 -5.06 -0.14
N VAL A 44 1.75 -5.20 0.37
CA VAL A 44 2.65 -4.09 0.68
C VAL A 44 3.52 -3.81 -0.54
N ILE A 45 3.21 -2.73 -1.24
CA ILE A 45 4.07 -2.23 -2.33
C ILE A 45 5.17 -1.38 -1.69
N THR A 46 6.31 -2.00 -1.37
CA THR A 46 7.50 -1.27 -0.93
C THR A 46 8.22 -0.70 -2.15
N GLY A 47 7.63 0.34 -2.76
CA GLY A 47 8.32 1.24 -3.69
C GLY A 47 8.90 2.41 -2.90
N GLY A 48 10.17 2.75 -3.13
CA GLY A 48 10.88 3.78 -2.38
C GLY A 48 10.02 5.03 -2.18
N CYS A 49 9.90 5.47 -0.93
CA CYS A 49 9.29 6.75 -0.57
C CYS A 49 10.21 7.85 -1.09
N GLY A 50 10.10 8.16 -2.38
CA GLY A 50 10.69 9.37 -2.95
C GLY A 50 10.01 10.57 -2.31
N ILE A 51 10.76 11.63 -2.08
CA ILE A 51 10.24 12.90 -1.59
C ILE A 51 9.22 13.38 -2.64
N VAL A 52 7.92 13.29 -2.35
CA VAL A 52 6.88 13.92 -3.17
C VAL A 52 6.89 15.40 -2.82
N THR A 53 7.84 16.14 -3.39
CA THR A 53 7.78 17.60 -3.35
C THR A 53 6.61 18.04 -4.22
N HIS A 54 5.64 18.71 -3.62
CA HIS A 54 4.61 19.43 -4.36
C HIS A 54 5.31 20.55 -5.13
N GLY A 55 5.76 20.27 -6.36
CA GLY A 55 6.22 21.31 -7.27
C GLY A 55 5.09 22.33 -7.43
N THR A 56 5.42 23.63 -7.50
CA THR A 56 4.47 24.73 -7.63
C THR A 56 3.56 24.50 -8.84
N SER A 57 2.41 23.88 -8.60
CA SER A 57 1.44 23.58 -9.63
C SER A 57 0.90 24.90 -10.18
N ILE A 58 0.97 25.06 -11.50
CA ILE A 58 0.38 26.16 -12.30
C ILE A 58 -1.11 26.40 -11.96
N LEU A 59 -1.79 25.42 -11.37
CA LEU A 59 -3.18 25.51 -10.90
C LEU A 59 -3.38 26.34 -9.63
N SER A 60 -2.33 26.70 -8.89
CA SER A 60 -2.45 27.49 -7.65
C SER A 60 -2.67 29.00 -7.92
N MET A 61 -2.49 29.45 -9.16
CA MET A 61 -2.63 30.86 -9.54
C MET A 61 -4.06 31.24 -9.96
N ARG A 62 -5.09 30.90 -9.18
CA ARG A 62 -6.40 31.54 -9.37
C ARG A 62 -7.25 31.62 -8.11
N SER A 63 -6.92 32.58 -7.25
CA SER A 63 -7.94 33.27 -6.45
C SER A 63 -7.37 34.52 -5.78
N ARG A 64 -7.70 35.69 -6.34
CA ARG A 64 -8.40 36.78 -5.64
C ARG A 64 -8.40 38.05 -6.48
N GLY A 65 -9.45 38.20 -7.27
CA GLY A 65 -10.03 39.52 -7.49
C GLY A 65 -11.08 39.76 -6.42
N SER A 66 -10.92 40.82 -5.63
CA SER A 66 -12.00 41.64 -5.05
C SER A 66 -11.39 42.79 -4.27
N LYS A 67 -11.44 43.99 -4.84
CA LYS A 67 -11.59 45.24 -4.10
C LYS A 67 -12.41 46.20 -4.94
#